data_AF-A0A5Q4T7U9-F1
#
_entry.id   AF-A0A5Q4T7U9-F1
#
_cell.length_a   1.000
_cell.length_b   1.000
_cell.length_c   1.000
_cell.angle_alpha   90.00
_cell.angle_beta   90.00
_cell.angle_gamma   90.00
#
_symmetry.space_group_name_H-M   'P 1'
#
loop_
_entity.id
_entity.type
_entity.pdbx_description
1 polymer ?
#
loop_
_entity_poly.entity_id
_entity_poly.type
_entity_poly.pdbx_seq_one_letter_code
_entity_poly.pdbx_strand_id
1 'polypeptide(L)'
;MSTNPSDSGRTAALAIDALGRMHRDAAAISRVLTQLLADAGDDLPDLTRIQTQVGYSDYPPCIRLRAGDPDVARAWAAHLGVTLTRKDVPTAVIDGGSRHYAGSTERDGVQVEIGSCTNYYGPAEWSAALAETPADEAEVTA
;
A
#
# COMPACT_ATOMS: atom_id res chain seq x y z
N MET A 1 26.75 -25.54 29.40
CA MET A 1 25.89 -25.38 28.22
C MET A 1 26.81 -25.09 27.03
N SER A 2 27.19 -26.12 26.27
CA SER A 2 27.96 -25.94 25.02
C SER A 2 26.97 -25.68 23.90
N THR A 3 27.07 -24.53 23.24
CA THR A 3 26.46 -24.32 21.93
C THR A 3 27.20 -25.20 20.93
N ASN A 4 26.47 -26.07 20.23
CA ASN A 4 27.05 -26.91 19.19
C ASN A 4 27.56 -26.00 18.06
N PRO A 5 28.79 -26.16 17.57
CA PRO A 5 29.33 -25.33 16.49
C PRO A 5 28.51 -25.41 15.18
N SER A 6 27.69 -26.45 15.00
CA SER A 6 26.73 -26.61 13.91
C SER A 6 25.59 -25.57 13.93
N ASP A 7 25.20 -25.08 15.11
CA ASP A 7 24.08 -24.13 15.25
C ASP A 7 24.49 -22.71 14.88
N SER A 8 25.74 -22.33 15.18
CA SER A 8 26.32 -21.05 14.78
C SER A 8 26.48 -20.94 13.26
N GLY A 9 26.92 -22.02 12.61
CA GLY A 9 27.04 -22.07 11.14
C GLY A 9 25.70 -21.97 10.42
N ARG A 10 24.67 -22.64 10.94
CA ARG A 10 23.30 -22.55 10.41
C ARG A 10 22.71 -21.15 10.61
N THR A 11 22.92 -20.54 11.77
CA THR A 11 22.43 -19.19 12.06
C THR A 11 23.08 -18.14 11.15
N ALA A 12 24.40 -18.23 10.93
CA ALA A 12 25.12 -17.34 10.01
C ALA A 12 24.62 -17.47 8.57
N ALA A 13 24.38 -18.69 8.08
CA ALA A 13 23.85 -18.93 6.74
C ALA A 13 22.46 -18.31 6.55
N LEU A 14 21.56 -18.45 7.55
CA LEU A 14 20.24 -17.83 7.53
C LEU A 14 20.32 -16.30 7.52
N ALA A 15 21.22 -15.71 8.30
CA ALA A 15 21.42 -14.27 8.32
C ALA A 15 21.95 -13.73 6.98
N ILE A 16 22.92 -14.41 6.37
CA ILE A 16 23.46 -14.04 5.05
C ILE A 16 22.40 -14.12 3.97
N ASP A 17 21.61 -15.20 3.97
CA ASP A 17 20.52 -15.37 3.01
C ASP A 17 19.43 -14.30 3.18
N ALA A 18 19.05 -13.99 4.42
CA ALA A 18 18.12 -12.90 4.71
C ALA A 18 18.63 -11.53 4.21
N LEU A 19 19.91 -11.21 4.45
CA LEU A 19 20.55 -10.00 3.93
C LEU A 19 20.55 -9.97 2.39
N GLY A 20 20.84 -11.11 1.77
CA GLY A 20 20.79 -11.25 0.31
C GLY A 20 19.39 -11.01 -0.27
N ARG A 21 18.33 -11.48 0.41
CA ARG A 21 16.93 -11.20 0.01
C ARG A 21 16.61 -9.72 0.16
N MET A 22 16.92 -9.11 1.30
CA MET A 22 16.68 -7.69 1.53
C MET A 22 17.33 -6.81 0.46
N HIS A 23 18.55 -7.14 0.03
CA HIS A 23 19.23 -6.39 -1.03
C HIS A 23 18.53 -6.53 -2.39
N ARG A 24 18.10 -7.74 -2.76
CA ARG A 24 17.35 -7.98 -4.01
C ARG A 24 16.00 -7.27 -4.01
N ASP A 25 15.27 -7.33 -2.90
CA ASP A 25 13.97 -6.68 -2.75
C ASP A 25 14.10 -5.15 -2.84
N ALA A 26 15.11 -4.57 -2.17
CA ALA A 26 15.38 -3.15 -2.25
C ALA A 26 15.71 -2.71 -3.69
N ALA A 27 16.49 -3.49 -4.44
CA ALA A 27 16.80 -3.22 -5.83
C ALA A 27 15.54 -3.32 -6.73
N ALA A 28 14.69 -4.33 -6.51
CA ALA A 28 13.43 -4.49 -7.23
C ALA A 28 12.48 -3.31 -6.97
N ILE A 29 12.30 -2.94 -5.69
CA ILE A 29 11.49 -1.78 -5.28
C ILE A 29 12.00 -0.49 -5.93
N SER A 30 13.31 -0.24 -5.87
CA SER A 30 13.90 0.97 -6.45
C SER A 30 13.64 1.07 -7.96
N ARG A 31 13.78 -0.03 -8.68
CA ARG A 31 13.51 -0.09 -10.12
C ARG A 31 12.04 0.19 -10.43
N VAL A 32 11.12 -0.53 -9.77
CA VAL A 32 9.68 -0.37 -9.99
C VAL A 32 9.21 1.03 -9.61
N LEU A 33 9.68 1.58 -8.48
CA LEU A 33 9.34 2.94 -8.08
C LEU A 33 9.84 3.97 -9.10
N THR A 34 11.06 3.81 -9.60
CA THR A 34 11.60 4.73 -10.61
C THR A 34 10.77 4.69 -11.89
N GLN A 35 10.37 3.50 -12.34
CA GLN A 35 9.50 3.33 -13.50
C GLN A 35 8.12 3.97 -13.27
N LEU A 36 7.50 3.73 -12.11
CA LEU A 36 6.21 4.33 -11.76
C LEU A 36 6.27 5.86 -11.77
N LEU A 37 7.33 6.45 -11.21
CA LEU A 37 7.50 7.91 -11.20
C LEU A 37 7.83 8.46 -12.60
N ALA A 38 8.56 7.71 -13.42
CA ALA A 38 8.87 8.11 -14.79
C ALA A 38 7.65 8.02 -15.72
N ASP A 39 6.88 6.94 -15.63
CA ASP A 39 5.67 6.71 -16.43
C ASP A 39 4.59 7.73 -16.11
N ALA A 40 4.49 8.13 -14.84
CA ALA A 40 3.52 9.11 -14.40
C ALA A 40 3.97 10.56 -14.62
N GLY A 41 5.25 10.85 -14.87
CA GLY A 41 5.73 12.20 -15.17
C GLY A 41 5.32 13.26 -14.13
N ASP A 42 4.79 14.39 -14.61
CA ASP A 42 4.19 15.45 -13.78
C ASP A 42 2.74 15.10 -13.34
N ASP A 43 2.20 13.96 -13.76
CA ASP A 43 0.81 13.52 -13.56
C ASP A 43 0.59 12.72 -12.25
N LEU A 44 1.48 12.89 -11.27
CA LEU A 44 1.24 12.46 -9.88
C LEU A 44 0.91 13.66 -8.96
N PRO A 45 -0.16 14.45 -9.25
CA PRO A 45 -0.55 15.50 -8.33
C PRO A 45 -0.93 14.87 -6.99
N ASP A 46 -0.58 15.54 -5.90
CA ASP A 46 -1.06 15.21 -4.56
C ASP A 46 -0.60 13.84 -3.99
N LEU A 47 0.60 13.41 -4.37
CA LEU A 47 1.32 12.32 -3.69
C LEU A 47 1.76 12.74 -2.30
N THR A 48 0.96 12.35 -1.32
CA THR A 48 1.20 12.69 0.08
C THR A 48 2.22 11.77 0.74
N ARG A 49 2.32 10.51 0.29
CA ARG A 49 3.24 9.54 0.89
C ARG A 49 3.58 8.38 -0.04
N ILE A 50 4.87 8.02 -0.05
CA ILE A 50 5.38 6.74 -0.54
C ILE A 50 5.88 5.95 0.67
N GLN A 51 5.44 4.70 0.80
CA GLN A 51 5.97 3.77 1.80
C GLN A 51 6.44 2.50 1.14
N THR A 52 7.71 2.15 1.35
CA THR A 52 8.30 0.92 0.83
C THR A 52 8.48 -0.10 1.93
N GLN A 53 8.30 -1.38 1.62
CA GLN A 53 8.51 -2.49 2.53
C GLN A 53 9.25 -3.61 1.78
N VAL A 54 10.39 -4.05 2.32
CA VAL A 54 11.04 -5.28 1.87
C VAL A 54 10.21 -6.49 2.31
N GLY A 55 10.17 -7.54 1.49
CA GLY A 55 9.35 -8.71 1.76
C GLY A 55 9.77 -9.40 3.05
N TYR A 56 8.82 -10.05 3.71
CA TYR A 56 9.08 -10.87 4.88
C TYR A 56 8.30 -12.18 4.82
N SER A 57 9.00 -13.32 4.75
CA SER A 57 8.49 -14.70 4.61
C SER A 57 7.44 -14.86 3.52
N ASP A 58 6.21 -14.45 3.82
CA ASP A 58 5.00 -14.67 3.03
C ASP A 58 4.45 -13.36 2.44
N TYR A 59 5.05 -12.22 2.80
CA TYR A 59 4.71 -10.91 2.25
C TYR A 59 5.69 -10.54 1.14
N PRO A 60 5.22 -10.27 -0.09
CA PRO A 60 6.09 -9.78 -1.16
C PRO A 60 6.63 -8.38 -0.81
N PRO A 61 7.72 -7.95 -1.46
CA PRO A 61 8.13 -6.55 -1.41
C PRO A 61 6.99 -5.66 -1.90
N CYS A 62 6.78 -4.51 -1.25
CA CYS A 62 5.61 -3.66 -1.49
C CYS A 62 5.98 -2.18 -1.56
N ILE A 63 5.31 -1.46 -2.47
CA ILE A 63 5.28 0.00 -2.58
C ILE A 63 3.85 0.44 -2.32
N ARG A 64 3.64 1.31 -1.33
CA ARG A 64 2.33 1.92 -1.04
C ARG A 64 2.36 3.39 -1.44
N LEU A 65 1.46 3.77 -2.33
CA LEU A 65 1.23 5.14 -2.79
C LEU A 65 -0.04 5.68 -2.13
N ARG A 66 0.08 6.82 -1.44
CA ARG A 66 -1.07 7.52 -0.87
C ARG A 66 -1.34 8.82 -1.60
N ALA A 67 -2.52 8.92 -2.19
CA ALA A 67 -3.05 10.18 -2.70
C ALA A 67 -3.69 10.98 -1.55
N GLY A 68 -3.66 12.31 -1.66
CA GLY A 68 -4.35 13.21 -0.74
C GLY A 68 -5.87 13.11 -0.83
N ASP A 69 -6.38 12.73 -2.01
CA ASP A 69 -7.81 12.71 -2.33
C ASP A 69 -8.23 11.42 -3.05
N PRO A 70 -9.47 10.90 -2.86
CA PRO A 70 -10.00 9.75 -3.58
C PRO A 70 -10.02 9.85 -5.11
N ASP A 71 -10.29 11.01 -5.70
CA ASP A 71 -10.36 11.16 -7.15
C ASP A 71 -8.96 11.06 -7.78
N VAL A 72 -7.95 11.61 -7.10
CA VAL A 72 -6.54 11.43 -7.48
C VAL A 72 -6.15 9.95 -7.38
N ALA A 73 -6.52 9.25 -6.30
CA ALA A 73 -6.28 7.82 -6.19
C ALA A 73 -6.96 7.03 -7.33
N ARG A 74 -8.20 7.38 -7.72
CA ARG A 74 -8.90 6.74 -8.84
C ARG A 74 -8.18 6.97 -10.17
N ALA A 75 -7.68 8.18 -10.43
CA ALA A 75 -6.93 8.49 -11.64
C ALA A 75 -5.64 7.63 -11.74
N TRP A 76 -4.89 7.52 -10.63
CA TRP A 76 -3.71 6.66 -10.60
C TRP A 76 -4.05 5.18 -10.74
N ALA A 77 -5.12 4.74 -10.10
CA ALA A 77 -5.58 3.36 -10.21
C ALA A 77 -5.95 3.02 -11.65
N ALA A 78 -6.66 3.89 -12.36
CA ALA A 78 -6.97 3.73 -13.78
C ALA A 78 -5.69 3.65 -14.63
N HIS A 79 -4.73 4.56 -14.41
CA HIS A 79 -3.45 4.55 -15.13
C HIS A 79 -2.66 3.26 -14.89
N LEU A 80 -2.72 2.72 -13.67
CA LEU A 80 -1.99 1.52 -13.27
C LEU A 80 -2.77 0.21 -13.52
N GLY A 81 -3.98 0.28 -14.08
CA GLY A 81 -4.84 -0.89 -14.31
C GLY A 81 -5.31 -1.56 -13.02
N VAL A 82 -5.53 -0.78 -11.97
CA VAL A 82 -5.92 -1.21 -10.63
C VAL A 82 -7.38 -0.85 -10.36
N THR A 83 -8.12 -1.79 -9.80
CA THR A 83 -9.45 -1.53 -9.23
C THR A 83 -9.31 -1.10 -7.76
N LEU A 84 -9.87 0.05 -7.41
CA LEU A 84 -9.97 0.47 -6.01
C LEU A 84 -11.24 -0.11 -5.38
N THR A 85 -11.08 -0.59 -4.16
CA THR A 85 -12.18 -0.99 -3.28
C THR A 85 -12.36 0.03 -2.17
N ARG A 86 -13.60 0.28 -1.79
CA ARG A 86 -13.95 1.18 -0.68
C ARG A 86 -14.10 0.37 0.61
N LYS A 87 -13.59 0.92 1.72
CA LYS A 87 -13.83 0.41 3.06
C LYS A 87 -14.09 1.55 4.02
N ASP A 88 -15.28 1.54 4.61
CA ASP A 88 -15.71 2.46 5.66
C ASP A 88 -15.34 1.88 7.03
N VAL A 89 -14.57 2.63 7.84
CA VAL A 89 -14.02 2.18 9.13
C VAL A 89 -14.44 3.16 10.23
N PRO A 90 -15.30 2.76 11.17
CA PRO A 90 -15.56 3.54 12.38
C PRO A 90 -14.26 3.71 13.17
N THR A 91 -13.98 4.93 13.64
CA THR A 91 -12.76 5.18 14.42
C THR A 91 -13.12 5.07 15.90
N ALA A 92 -12.45 4.19 16.65
CA ALA A 92 -12.74 4.06 18.10
C ALA A 92 -12.18 5.22 18.95
N VAL A 93 -11.24 5.99 18.38
CA VAL A 93 -10.50 7.06 19.07
C VAL A 93 -11.19 8.43 18.93
N ILE A 94 -12.02 8.59 17.92
CA ILE A 94 -12.70 9.85 17.58
C ILE A 94 -14.12 9.48 17.25
N ASP A 95 -15.10 10.20 17.79
CA ASP A 95 -16.53 9.92 17.57
C ASP A 95 -16.91 10.23 16.10
N GLY A 96 -16.50 9.36 15.17
CA GLY A 96 -16.46 9.59 13.72
C GLY A 96 -15.93 8.35 12.99
N GLY A 97 -15.38 8.55 11.79
CA GLY A 97 -14.97 7.44 10.92
C GLY A 97 -13.95 7.85 9.88
N SER A 98 -13.41 6.85 9.18
CA SER A 98 -12.57 7.03 8.01
C SER A 98 -13.09 6.23 6.84
N ARG A 99 -12.96 6.78 5.64
CA ARG A 99 -13.24 6.09 4.39
C ARG A 99 -11.93 5.84 3.67
N HIS A 100 -11.65 4.57 3.43
CA HIS A 100 -10.45 4.13 2.73
C HIS A 100 -10.80 3.70 1.32
N TYR A 101 -10.00 4.13 0.36
CA TYR A 101 -9.97 3.57 -0.98
C TYR A 101 -8.62 2.86 -1.15
N ALA A 102 -8.62 1.60 -1.55
CA ALA A 102 -7.38 0.85 -1.75
C ALA A 102 -7.51 -0.20 -2.85
N GLY A 103 -6.44 -0.38 -3.61
CA GLY A 103 -6.29 -1.44 -4.60
C GLY A 103 -4.82 -1.79 -4.77
N SER A 104 -4.53 -2.93 -5.38
CA SER A 104 -3.14 -3.33 -5.66
C SER A 104 -2.98 -4.04 -6.98
N THR A 105 -1.76 -3.97 -7.52
CA THR A 105 -1.28 -4.74 -8.67
C THR A 105 0.12 -5.27 -8.40
N GLU A 106 0.62 -6.18 -9.22
CA GLU A 106 2.00 -6.65 -9.17
C GLU A 106 2.77 -6.09 -10.37
N ARG A 107 3.97 -5.57 -10.11
CA ARG A 107 4.93 -5.18 -11.15
C ARG A 107 6.29 -5.79 -10.82
N ASP A 108 6.76 -6.68 -11.69
CA ASP A 108 8.03 -7.37 -11.56
C ASP A 108 8.29 -7.99 -10.17
N GLY A 109 7.28 -8.65 -9.61
CA GLY A 109 7.34 -9.28 -8.29
C GLY A 109 7.26 -8.31 -7.11
N VAL A 110 7.02 -7.02 -7.34
CA VAL A 110 6.75 -6.01 -6.31
C VAL A 110 5.26 -5.68 -6.31
N GLN A 111 4.62 -5.80 -5.14
CA GLN A 111 3.24 -5.35 -4.96
C GLN A 111 3.19 -3.82 -4.95
N VAL A 112 2.31 -3.23 -5.74
CA VAL A 112 2.05 -1.79 -5.77
C VAL A 112 0.65 -1.57 -5.24
N GLU A 113 0.53 -1.04 -4.02
CA GLU A 113 -0.73 -0.64 -3.40
C GLU A 113 -0.97 0.85 -3.63
N ILE A 114 -2.18 1.22 -4.04
CA ILE A 114 -2.60 2.61 -4.21
C ILE A 114 -3.79 2.83 -3.30
N GLY A 115 -3.86 4.00 -2.66
CA GLY A 115 -5.07 4.38 -1.97
C GLY A 115 -5.12 5.81 -1.48
N SER A 116 -6.26 6.16 -0.91
CA SER A 116 -6.49 7.41 -0.20
C SER A 116 -7.26 7.14 1.10
N CYS A 117 -7.35 8.16 1.94
CA CYS A 117 -8.10 8.09 3.19
C CYS A 117 -8.74 9.44 3.48
N THR A 118 -10.05 9.47 3.66
CA THR A 118 -10.77 10.65 4.13
C THR A 118 -11.18 10.42 5.58
N ASN A 119 -10.83 11.35 6.47
CA ASN A 119 -11.20 11.28 7.89
C ASN A 119 -12.38 12.22 8.17
N TYR A 120 -13.36 11.72 8.92
CA TYR A 120 -14.55 12.46 9.35
C TYR A 120 -14.50 12.63 10.86
N TYR A 121 -14.37 13.87 11.32
CA TYR A 121 -14.10 14.19 12.73
C TYR A 121 -15.39 14.65 13.42
N GLY A 122 -16.34 13.74 13.58
CA GLY A 122 -17.58 13.98 14.31
C GLY A 122 -18.71 13.05 13.86
N PRO A 123 -19.70 12.77 14.73
CA PRO A 123 -20.74 11.79 14.42
C PRO A 123 -21.70 12.31 13.34
N ALA A 124 -21.90 13.63 13.25
CA ALA A 124 -22.73 14.25 12.23
C ALA A 124 -22.09 14.18 10.83
N GLU A 125 -20.81 14.53 10.71
CA GLU A 125 -20.05 14.44 9.46
C GLU A 125 -19.98 12.99 8.96
N TRP A 126 -19.74 12.05 9.88
CA TRP A 126 -19.71 10.63 9.56
C TRP A 126 -21.07 10.11 9.08
N SER A 127 -22.16 10.47 9.77
CA SER A 127 -23.51 10.06 9.41
C SER A 127 -23.93 10.63 8.05
N ALA A 128 -23.59 11.89 7.76
CA ALA A 128 -23.84 12.50 6.46
C ALA A 128 -23.06 11.78 5.35
N ALA A 129 -21.78 11.49 5.57
CA ALA A 129 -20.95 10.76 4.62
C ALA A 129 -21.50 9.36 4.30
N LEU A 130 -22.08 8.65 5.28
CA LEU A 130 -22.74 7.36 5.06
C LEU A 130 -24.06 7.49 4.27
N ALA A 131 -24.81 8.57 4.48
CA ALA A 131 -26.11 8.79 3.85
C ALA A 131 -26.03 9.25 2.38
N GLU A 132 -24.97 9.98 2.00
CA GLU A 132 -24.73 10.46 0.62
C GLU A 132 -24.27 9.36 -0.34
N THR A 133 -24.09 8.14 0.16
CA THR A 133 -23.36 7.09 -0.55
C THR A 133 -24.32 6.08 -1.18
N PRO A 134 -24.41 5.99 -2.53
CA PRO A 134 -25.23 4.98 -3.19
C PRO A 134 -24.69 3.56 -2.91
N ALA A 135 -25.61 2.59 -2.84
CA ALA A 135 -25.33 1.22 -2.42
C ALA A 135 -24.38 0.42 -3.34
N ASP A 136 -24.11 0.90 -4.56
CA ASP A 136 -23.44 0.15 -5.63
C ASP A 136 -21.93 0.44 -5.82
N GLU A 137 -21.30 1.28 -4.99
CA GLU A 137 -19.85 1.53 -5.08
C GLU A 137 -18.95 0.41 -4.49
N ALA A 138 -19.48 -0.79 -4.27
CA ALA A 138 -18.69 -1.92 -3.76
C ALA A 138 -17.70 -2.47 -4.82
N GLU A 139 -17.94 -2.23 -6.10
CA GLU A 139 -17.05 -2.63 -7.20
C GLU A 139 -17.11 -1.58 -8.31
N VAL A 140 -16.07 -0.75 -8.43
CA VAL A 140 -15.82 0.03 -9.66
C VAL A 140 -14.86 -0.80 -10.50
N THR A 141 -15.39 -1.77 -11.23
CA THR A 141 -14.65 -2.49 -12.27
C THR A 141 -14.52 -1.58 -13.50
N ALA A 142 -13.30 -1.51 -14.06
CA ALA A 142 -13.06 -0.96 -15.39
C ALA A 142 -13.38 -2.01 -16.47
#